data_AF-A0A0S3QRN9-F1
#
_entry.id   AF-A0A0S3QRN9-F1
#
_cell.length_a   1.000
_cell.length_b   1.000
_cell.length_c   1.000
_cell.angle_alpha   90.00
_cell.angle_beta   90.00
_cell.angle_gamma   90.00
#
_symmetry.space_group_name_H-M   'P 1'
#
loop_
_entity.id
_entity.type
_entity.pdbx_description
1 polymer ?
#
loop_
_entity_poly.entity_id
_entity_poly.type
_entity_poly.pdbx_seq_one_letter_code
_entity_poly.pdbx_strand_id
1 'polypeptide(L)'
;MVKDTVFVAYATFTALGSFVLYLSYVVTKSEKVGKLASLVNIITALLLTVSMVVRTYITVQKGWGHAPFTNLYESMVFFAWAIAVLLFIFELKYKNRSLGAFVTPFAFIILAYTSLGGPGIRTEVEPLIPALQSNWLIAHVITAFLSYAAFAVSCGASIMYLLRVNKSGGFWNRLPSAEVLDEISYKAVLIGFPLLTLGIVTGAAWAHYAWGSYWSWDPKETWSLITWFIYAAYLHARYMRGWRGKKAAFLSIIGFAAVIFTYLGVNLIISGLHSYA
;
A
#
# COMPACT_ATOMS: atom_id res chain seq x y z
N MET A 1 -13.40 -27.45 -2.52
CA MET A 1 -13.55 -26.00 -2.22
C MET A 1 -12.43 -25.27 -2.93
N VAL A 2 -12.73 -24.23 -3.72
CA VAL A 2 -11.69 -23.43 -4.42
C VAL A 2 -10.85 -22.72 -3.36
N LYS A 3 -9.51 -22.85 -3.42
CA LYS A 3 -8.60 -22.17 -2.50
C LYS A 3 -8.57 -20.67 -2.81
N ASP A 4 -8.56 -19.83 -1.77
CA ASP A 4 -8.44 -18.36 -1.90
C ASP A 4 -7.16 -17.95 -2.65
N THR A 5 -6.09 -18.74 -2.53
CA THR A 5 -4.79 -18.55 -3.17
C THR A 5 -4.85 -18.56 -4.69
N VAL A 6 -5.84 -19.24 -5.29
CA VAL A 6 -6.05 -19.24 -6.76
C VAL A 6 -6.41 -17.84 -7.25
N PHE A 7 -7.24 -17.11 -6.51
CA PHE A 7 -7.60 -15.74 -6.85
C PHE A 7 -6.41 -14.78 -6.70
N VAL A 8 -5.53 -15.00 -5.72
CA VAL A 8 -4.30 -14.21 -5.56
C VAL A 8 -3.32 -14.46 -6.70
N ALA A 9 -3.20 -15.72 -7.17
CA ALA A 9 -2.39 -16.04 -8.33
C ALA A 9 -2.92 -15.32 -9.59
N TYR A 10 -4.23 -15.39 -9.86
CA TYR A 10 -4.83 -14.63 -10.97
C TYR A 10 -4.66 -13.12 -10.80
N ALA A 11 -4.84 -12.60 -9.59
CA ALA A 11 -4.62 -11.18 -9.30
C ALA A 11 -3.17 -10.76 -9.56
N THR A 12 -2.20 -11.64 -9.34
CA THR A 12 -0.77 -11.37 -9.63
C THR A 12 -0.54 -11.20 -11.13
N PHE A 13 -1.12 -12.08 -11.96
CA PHE A 13 -1.03 -11.95 -13.41
C PHE A 13 -1.77 -10.72 -13.94
N THR A 14 -2.95 -10.40 -13.40
CA THR A 14 -3.67 -9.19 -13.80
C THR A 14 -2.95 -7.92 -13.32
N ALA A 15 -2.30 -7.94 -12.15
CA ALA A 15 -1.47 -6.82 -11.69
C ALA A 15 -0.28 -6.57 -12.62
N LEU A 16 0.40 -7.63 -13.06
CA LEU A 16 1.46 -7.54 -14.07
C LEU A 16 0.92 -6.99 -15.40
N GLY A 17 -0.20 -7.55 -15.88
CA GLY A 17 -0.86 -7.09 -17.10
C GLY A 17 -1.25 -5.62 -17.03
N SER A 18 -1.81 -5.17 -15.89
CA SER A 18 -2.14 -3.78 -15.64
C SER A 18 -0.90 -2.89 -15.69
N PHE A 19 0.19 -3.27 -15.03
CA PHE A 19 1.45 -2.54 -15.06
C PHE A 19 1.98 -2.38 -16.50
N VAL A 20 2.05 -3.47 -17.27
CA VAL A 20 2.50 -3.44 -18.66
C VAL A 20 1.58 -2.57 -19.52
N LEU A 21 0.27 -2.62 -19.31
CA LEU A 21 -0.70 -1.79 -20.03
C LEU A 21 -0.55 -0.30 -19.67
N TYR A 22 -0.28 0.04 -18.40
CA TYR A 22 -0.01 1.41 -18.00
C TYR A 22 1.30 1.95 -18.59
N LEU A 23 2.37 1.15 -18.61
CA LEU A 23 3.60 1.49 -19.33
C LEU A 23 3.32 1.73 -20.81
N SER A 24 2.57 0.81 -21.43
CA SER A 24 2.16 0.91 -22.83
C SER A 24 1.30 2.16 -23.08
N TYR A 25 0.43 2.54 -22.15
CA TYR A 25 -0.35 3.78 -22.22
C TYR A 25 0.54 5.03 -22.14
N VAL A 26 1.55 5.03 -21.27
CA VAL A 26 2.51 6.14 -21.18
C VAL A 26 3.25 6.34 -22.51
N VAL A 27 3.62 5.25 -23.18
CA VAL A 27 4.30 5.29 -24.48
C VAL A 27 3.34 5.64 -25.62
N THR A 28 2.20 4.97 -25.73
CA THR A 28 1.30 5.09 -26.90
C THR A 28 0.30 6.23 -26.81
N LYS A 29 -0.08 6.66 -25.60
CA LYS A 29 -1.20 7.56 -25.33
C LYS A 29 -2.56 7.15 -25.90
N SER A 30 -2.70 5.88 -26.25
CA SER A 30 -3.99 5.33 -26.68
C SER A 30 -4.97 5.30 -25.52
N GLU A 31 -6.07 6.04 -25.64
CA GLU A 31 -7.13 6.04 -24.61
C GLU A 31 -7.74 4.65 -24.43
N LYS A 32 -7.78 3.82 -25.48
CA LYS A 32 -8.22 2.41 -25.39
C LYS A 32 -7.28 1.60 -24.49
N VAL A 33 -5.96 1.76 -24.65
CA VAL A 33 -4.96 1.07 -23.81
C VAL A 33 -5.04 1.56 -22.36
N GLY A 34 -5.20 2.88 -22.15
CA GLY A 34 -5.37 3.44 -20.81
C GLY A 34 -6.62 2.91 -20.11
N LYS A 35 -7.77 2.91 -20.78
CA LYS A 35 -9.02 2.35 -20.23
C LYS A 35 -8.89 0.86 -19.91
N LEU A 36 -8.22 0.10 -20.79
CA LEU A 36 -7.95 -1.32 -20.54
C LEU A 36 -7.02 -1.50 -19.34
N ALA A 37 -5.98 -0.67 -19.18
CA ALA A 37 -5.09 -0.71 -18.01
C ALA A 37 -5.86 -0.51 -16.70
N SER A 38 -6.73 0.51 -16.64
CA SER A 38 -7.61 0.76 -15.50
C SER A 38 -8.58 -0.39 -15.25
N LEU A 39 -9.17 -0.96 -16.30
CA LEU A 39 -10.06 -2.11 -16.19
C LEU A 39 -9.34 -3.32 -15.58
N VAL A 40 -8.14 -3.64 -16.06
CA VAL A 40 -7.34 -4.76 -15.52
C VAL A 40 -6.89 -4.49 -14.08
N ASN A 41 -6.61 -3.24 -13.70
CA ASN A 41 -6.37 -2.87 -12.30
C ASN A 41 -7.61 -3.11 -11.41
N ILE A 42 -8.80 -2.76 -11.89
CA ILE A 42 -10.06 -3.02 -11.18
C ILE A 42 -10.29 -4.53 -11.05
N ILE A 43 -10.06 -5.31 -12.11
CA ILE A 43 -10.16 -6.77 -12.07
C ILE A 43 -9.21 -7.33 -11.00
N THR A 44 -7.97 -6.81 -10.91
CA THR A 44 -7.02 -7.16 -9.84
C THR A 44 -7.64 -6.91 -8.46
N ALA A 45 -8.18 -5.71 -8.22
CA ALA A 45 -8.84 -5.39 -6.95
C ALA A 45 -10.04 -6.31 -6.65
N LEU A 46 -10.86 -6.62 -7.65
CA LEU A 46 -12.01 -7.53 -7.50
C LEU A 46 -11.56 -8.95 -7.17
N LEU A 47 -10.53 -9.48 -7.81
CA LEU A 47 -9.97 -10.80 -7.50
C LEU A 47 -9.43 -10.86 -6.07
N LEU A 48 -8.75 -9.82 -5.60
CA LEU A 48 -8.28 -9.74 -4.21
C LEU A 48 -9.45 -9.61 -3.22
N THR A 49 -10.50 -8.87 -3.55
CA THR A 49 -11.74 -8.85 -2.76
C THR A 49 -12.34 -10.25 -2.64
N VAL A 50 -12.48 -10.96 -3.76
CA VAL A 50 -13.01 -12.33 -3.77
C VAL A 50 -12.11 -13.25 -2.94
N SER A 51 -10.79 -13.15 -3.06
CA SER A 51 -9.84 -13.92 -2.23
C SER A 51 -10.08 -13.70 -0.73
N MET A 52 -10.16 -12.44 -0.29
CA MET A 52 -10.40 -12.11 1.11
C MET A 52 -11.77 -12.59 1.60
N VAL A 53 -12.82 -12.47 0.78
CA VAL A 53 -14.17 -12.97 1.11
C VAL A 53 -14.20 -14.49 1.23
N VAL A 54 -13.60 -15.21 0.28
CA VAL A 54 -13.49 -16.68 0.31
C VAL A 54 -12.70 -17.11 1.55
N ARG A 55 -11.60 -16.44 1.88
CA ARG A 55 -10.80 -16.75 3.07
C ARG A 55 -11.59 -16.50 4.35
N THR A 56 -12.30 -15.38 4.45
CA THR A 56 -13.22 -15.09 5.57
C THR A 56 -14.25 -16.21 5.72
N TYR A 57 -14.89 -16.62 4.62
CA TYR A 57 -15.86 -17.71 4.62
C TYR A 57 -15.26 -19.03 5.12
N ILE A 58 -14.03 -19.37 4.73
CA ILE A 58 -13.32 -20.56 5.23
C ILE A 58 -13.13 -20.48 6.76
N THR A 59 -12.76 -19.32 7.31
CA THR A 59 -12.60 -19.18 8.78
C THR A 59 -13.93 -19.38 9.51
N VAL A 60 -15.05 -18.94 8.94
CA VAL A 60 -16.40 -19.12 9.50
C VAL A 60 -16.80 -20.59 9.46
N GLN A 61 -16.56 -21.28 8.33
CA GLN A 61 -16.85 -22.72 8.20
C GLN A 61 -16.03 -23.58 9.18
N LYS A 62 -14.83 -23.13 9.55
CA LYS A 62 -13.99 -23.79 10.56
C LYS A 62 -14.34 -23.41 12.00
N GLY A 63 -15.31 -22.52 12.21
CA GLY A 63 -15.76 -22.08 13.55
C GLY A 63 -14.89 -21.00 14.19
N TRP A 64 -13.94 -20.39 13.47
CA TRP A 64 -13.06 -19.33 14.00
C TRP A 64 -13.60 -17.91 13.74
N GLY A 65 -14.23 -17.71 12.58
CA GLY A 65 -14.98 -16.49 12.25
C GLY A 65 -14.21 -15.17 12.36
N HIS A 66 -13.20 -14.96 11.52
CA HIS A 66 -12.44 -13.70 11.49
C HIS A 66 -12.11 -13.22 10.07
N ALA A 67 -11.81 -11.93 9.94
CA ALA A 67 -11.33 -11.34 8.69
C ALA A 67 -9.85 -11.70 8.43
N PRO A 68 -9.41 -11.76 7.15
CA PRO A 68 -8.05 -12.14 6.78
C PRO A 68 -7.10 -10.94 6.87
N PHE A 69 -6.69 -10.59 8.09
CA PHE A 69 -5.78 -9.47 8.40
C PHE A 69 -4.66 -9.86 9.38
N THR A 70 -4.38 -11.15 9.51
CA THR A 70 -3.79 -11.72 10.73
C THR A 70 -2.32 -12.10 10.58
N ASN A 71 -1.91 -12.44 9.36
CA ASN A 71 -0.55 -12.86 9.03
C ASN A 71 0.01 -12.06 7.83
N LEU A 72 1.28 -12.33 7.49
CA LEU A 72 1.97 -11.61 6.42
C LEU A 72 1.30 -11.81 5.05
N TYR A 73 0.86 -13.02 4.72
CA TYR A 73 0.16 -13.28 3.45
C TYR A 73 -1.11 -12.43 3.33
N GLU A 74 -1.96 -12.47 4.37
CA GLU A 74 -3.24 -11.79 4.42
C GLU A 74 -3.08 -10.26 4.34
N SER A 75 -2.12 -9.73 5.08
CA SER A 75 -1.82 -8.29 5.07
C SER A 75 -1.18 -7.82 3.76
N MET A 76 -0.36 -8.64 3.09
CA MET A 76 0.15 -8.35 1.74
C MET A 76 -0.95 -8.28 0.69
N VAL A 77 -1.90 -9.23 0.72
CA VAL A 77 -3.08 -9.24 -0.15
C VAL A 77 -3.90 -7.97 0.06
N PHE A 78 -4.16 -7.59 1.31
CA PHE A 78 -4.87 -6.36 1.63
C PHE A 78 -4.12 -5.10 1.20
N PHE A 79 -2.78 -5.08 1.34
CA PHE A 79 -1.97 -3.95 0.93
C PHE A 79 -2.02 -3.73 -0.59
N ALA A 80 -1.84 -4.80 -1.37
CA ALA A 80 -1.93 -4.72 -2.84
C ALA A 80 -3.34 -4.29 -3.29
N TRP A 81 -4.39 -4.79 -2.62
CA TRP A 81 -5.76 -4.37 -2.86
C TRP A 81 -5.95 -2.88 -2.60
N ALA A 82 -5.46 -2.37 -1.46
CA ALA A 82 -5.57 -0.96 -1.10
C ALA A 82 -4.85 -0.05 -2.10
N ILE A 83 -3.67 -0.44 -2.59
CA ILE A 83 -2.94 0.28 -3.64
C ILE A 83 -3.78 0.32 -4.93
N ALA A 84 -4.32 -0.81 -5.37
CA ALA A 84 -5.09 -0.90 -6.61
C ALA A 84 -6.36 -0.03 -6.56
N VAL A 85 -7.11 -0.07 -5.44
CA VAL A 85 -8.31 0.73 -5.23
C VAL A 85 -7.96 2.22 -5.16
N LEU A 86 -6.96 2.60 -4.38
CA LEU A 86 -6.61 4.00 -4.20
C LEU A 86 -6.04 4.62 -5.48
N LEU A 87 -5.23 3.88 -6.24
CA LEU A 87 -4.81 4.29 -7.57
C LEU A 87 -6.03 4.60 -8.45
N PHE A 88 -7.01 3.71 -8.52
CA PHE A 88 -8.20 3.92 -9.32
C PHE A 88 -8.98 5.18 -8.90
N ILE A 89 -9.12 5.43 -7.59
CA ILE A 89 -9.75 6.66 -7.07
C ILE A 89 -8.98 7.92 -7.55
N PHE A 90 -7.64 7.89 -7.49
CA PHE A 90 -6.82 8.99 -7.98
C PHE A 90 -6.93 9.17 -9.50
N GLU A 91 -7.04 8.09 -10.27
CA GLU A 91 -7.27 8.18 -11.72
C GLU A 91 -8.60 8.85 -12.04
N LEU A 92 -9.66 8.51 -11.32
CA LEU A 92 -10.97 9.15 -11.49
C LEU A 92 -10.92 10.65 -11.16
N LYS A 93 -10.24 11.00 -10.06
CA LYS A 93 -10.14 12.39 -9.58
C LYS A 93 -9.30 13.27 -10.50
N TYR A 94 -8.13 12.81 -10.91
CA TYR A 94 -7.17 13.58 -11.70
C TYR A 94 -7.30 13.34 -13.21
N LYS A 95 -8.20 12.43 -13.63
CA LYS A 95 -8.42 12.03 -15.04
C LYS A 95 -7.12 11.67 -15.76
N ASN A 96 -6.20 11.07 -15.02
CA ASN A 96 -4.85 10.76 -15.48
C ASN A 96 -4.47 9.34 -15.12
N ARG A 97 -4.23 8.53 -16.15
CA ARG A 97 -3.86 7.12 -16.04
C ARG A 97 -2.36 6.86 -16.07
N SER A 98 -1.55 7.89 -16.37
CA SER A 98 -0.10 7.72 -16.43
C SER A 98 0.51 7.46 -15.06
N LEU A 99 -0.21 7.80 -13.97
CA LEU A 99 0.19 7.48 -12.60
C LEU A 99 0.27 5.97 -12.36
N GLY A 100 -0.60 5.18 -13.01
CA GLY A 100 -0.63 3.73 -12.87
C GLY A 100 0.70 3.07 -13.21
N ALA A 101 1.48 3.63 -14.14
CA ALA A 101 2.78 3.09 -14.53
C ALA A 101 3.83 3.12 -13.40
N PHE A 102 3.65 4.00 -12.41
CA PHE A 102 4.57 4.17 -11.29
C PHE A 102 4.02 3.63 -9.98
N VAL A 103 2.71 3.39 -9.88
CA VAL A 103 2.05 2.89 -8.66
C VAL A 103 1.78 1.39 -8.72
N THR A 104 1.32 0.87 -9.86
CA THR A 104 1.05 -0.58 -10.03
C THR A 104 2.28 -1.49 -9.85
N PRO A 105 3.54 -1.07 -10.11
CA PRO A 105 4.70 -1.89 -9.77
C PRO A 105 4.75 -2.30 -8.30
N PHE A 106 4.35 -1.42 -7.37
CA PHE A 106 4.36 -1.76 -5.95
C PHE A 106 3.38 -2.88 -5.65
N ALA A 107 2.14 -2.78 -6.13
CA ALA A 107 1.14 -3.83 -5.97
C ALA A 107 1.57 -5.15 -6.63
N PHE A 108 2.15 -5.08 -7.84
CA PHE A 108 2.66 -6.27 -8.53
C PHE A 108 3.80 -6.94 -7.75
N ILE A 109 4.79 -6.19 -7.27
CA ILE A 109 5.92 -6.75 -6.51
C ILE A 109 5.43 -7.42 -5.22
N ILE A 110 4.49 -6.78 -4.50
CA ILE A 110 3.86 -7.34 -3.29
C ILE A 110 3.16 -8.67 -3.61
N LEU A 111 2.35 -8.69 -4.67
CA LEU A 111 1.62 -9.90 -5.09
C LEU A 111 2.56 -10.99 -5.62
N ALA A 112 3.62 -10.63 -6.34
CA ALA A 112 4.63 -11.57 -6.80
C ALA A 112 5.37 -12.20 -5.61
N TYR A 113 5.80 -11.40 -4.62
CA TYR A 113 6.41 -11.91 -3.38
C TYR A 113 5.47 -12.89 -2.65
N THR A 114 4.19 -12.52 -2.55
CA THR A 114 3.16 -13.33 -1.90
C THR A 114 2.89 -14.64 -2.64
N SER A 115 2.75 -14.59 -3.97
CA SER A 115 2.43 -15.76 -4.79
C SER A 115 3.61 -16.71 -4.99
N LEU A 116 4.85 -16.20 -4.94
CA LEU A 116 6.06 -17.01 -5.02
C LEU A 116 6.47 -17.64 -3.68
N GLY A 117 5.72 -17.37 -2.60
CA GLY A 117 6.02 -17.92 -1.28
C GLY A 117 7.30 -17.36 -0.68
N GLY A 118 7.50 -16.04 -0.77
CA GLY A 118 8.64 -15.38 -0.14
C GLY A 118 8.74 -15.67 1.37
N PRO A 119 9.91 -15.43 2.01
CA PRO A 119 10.09 -15.69 3.44
C PRO A 119 8.96 -15.14 4.33
N GLY A 120 8.48 -15.94 5.29
CA GLY A 120 7.38 -15.56 6.19
C GLY A 120 5.96 -15.62 5.58
N ILE A 121 5.81 -15.99 4.31
CA ILE A 121 4.50 -16.19 3.69
C ILE A 121 3.94 -17.56 4.10
N ARG A 122 2.83 -17.52 4.84
CA ARG A 122 2.05 -18.69 5.24
C ARG A 122 0.66 -18.59 4.62
N THR A 123 0.30 -19.57 3.78
CA THR A 123 -0.96 -19.52 3.01
C THR A 123 -2.09 -20.24 3.72
N GLU A 124 -1.76 -21.05 4.72
CA GLU A 124 -2.66 -21.83 5.54
C GLU A 124 -3.64 -20.91 6.28
N VAL A 125 -4.90 -21.33 6.36
CA VAL A 125 -5.88 -20.66 7.20
C VAL A 125 -5.80 -21.28 8.58
N GLU A 126 -5.33 -20.50 9.54
CA GLU A 126 -5.06 -20.84 10.94
C GLU A 126 -6.02 -20.10 11.89
N PRO A 127 -6.27 -20.62 13.11
CA PRO A 127 -7.02 -19.87 14.12
C PRO A 127 -6.23 -18.66 14.62
N LEU A 128 -6.93 -17.64 15.10
CA LEU A 128 -6.31 -16.49 15.78
C LEU A 128 -5.62 -16.93 17.07
N ILE A 129 -4.34 -16.58 17.22
CA ILE A 129 -3.68 -16.62 18.52
C ILE A 129 -4.35 -15.61 19.47
N PRO A 130 -4.30 -15.82 20.80
CA PRO A 130 -5.01 -14.97 21.77
C PRO A 130 -4.72 -13.46 21.60
N ALA A 131 -3.47 -13.10 21.32
CA ALA A 131 -3.04 -11.71 21.12
C ALA A 131 -3.74 -11.01 19.92
N LEU A 132 -4.25 -11.75 18.94
CA LEU A 132 -4.91 -11.21 17.75
C LEU A 132 -6.44 -11.15 17.87
N GLN A 133 -7.03 -11.65 18.96
CA GLN A 133 -8.48 -11.69 19.16
C GLN A 133 -9.03 -10.35 19.68
N SER A 134 -8.92 -9.30 18.87
CA SER A 134 -9.38 -7.97 19.26
C SER A 134 -9.81 -7.12 18.06
N ASN A 135 -10.91 -6.39 18.21
CA ASN A 135 -11.37 -5.42 17.19
C ASN A 135 -10.36 -4.28 16.99
N TRP A 136 -9.53 -3.99 18.00
CA TRP A 136 -8.46 -2.99 17.89
C TRP A 136 -7.41 -3.38 16.84
N LEU A 137 -7.13 -4.69 16.68
CA LEU A 137 -6.24 -5.18 15.62
C LEU A 137 -6.81 -4.86 14.24
N ILE A 138 -8.10 -5.13 14.02
CA ILE A 138 -8.75 -4.89 12.73
C ILE A 138 -8.68 -3.40 12.38
N ALA A 139 -9.01 -2.53 13.33
CA ALA A 139 -8.91 -1.08 13.14
C ALA A 139 -7.47 -0.64 12.83
N HIS A 140 -6.49 -1.17 13.55
CA HIS A 140 -5.07 -0.91 13.33
C HIS A 140 -4.61 -1.32 11.93
N VAL A 141 -4.86 -2.57 11.53
CA VAL A 141 -4.41 -3.10 10.23
C VAL A 141 -5.08 -2.32 9.09
N ILE A 142 -6.39 -2.09 9.15
CA ILE A 142 -7.09 -1.35 8.09
C ILE A 142 -6.53 0.07 7.93
N THR A 143 -6.42 0.83 9.03
CA THR A 143 -5.93 2.21 8.97
C THR A 143 -4.46 2.30 8.56
N ALA A 144 -3.60 1.40 9.05
CA ALA A 144 -2.19 1.35 8.68
C ALA A 144 -1.99 1.06 7.18
N PHE A 145 -2.65 0.03 6.63
CA PHE A 145 -2.44 -0.34 5.23
C PHE A 145 -3.11 0.61 4.23
N LEU A 146 -4.24 1.23 4.58
CA LEU A 146 -4.80 2.33 3.79
C LEU A 146 -3.85 3.54 3.77
N SER A 147 -3.19 3.83 4.90
CA SER A 147 -2.13 4.84 4.93
C SER A 147 -0.96 4.48 4.03
N TYR A 148 -0.46 3.24 4.10
CA TYR A 148 0.68 2.79 3.30
C TYR A 148 0.36 2.82 1.80
N ALA A 149 -0.88 2.49 1.42
CA ALA A 149 -1.33 2.61 0.03
C ALA A 149 -1.31 4.06 -0.45
N ALA A 150 -1.75 5.01 0.39
CA ALA A 150 -1.66 6.44 0.07
C ALA A 150 -0.20 6.91 -0.08
N PHE A 151 0.70 6.43 0.77
CA PHE A 151 2.13 6.70 0.64
C PHE A 151 2.76 6.07 -0.60
N ALA A 152 2.29 4.89 -1.04
CA ALA A 152 2.71 4.28 -2.31
C ALA A 152 2.31 5.14 -3.51
N VAL A 153 1.07 5.66 -3.51
CA VAL A 153 0.59 6.60 -4.54
C VAL A 153 1.45 7.88 -4.54
N SER A 154 1.74 8.43 -3.36
CA SER A 154 2.63 9.60 -3.23
C SER A 154 4.03 9.34 -3.74
N CYS A 155 4.59 8.16 -3.44
CA CYS A 155 5.91 7.74 -3.91
C CYS A 155 5.93 7.62 -5.44
N GLY A 156 4.94 6.95 -6.04
CA GLY A 156 4.82 6.82 -7.49
C GLY A 156 4.72 8.19 -8.19
N ALA A 157 3.90 9.10 -7.65
CA ALA A 157 3.79 10.47 -8.15
C ALA A 157 5.11 11.25 -8.00
N SER A 158 5.83 11.07 -6.89
CA SER A 158 7.11 11.73 -6.61
C SER A 158 8.24 11.24 -7.54
N ILE A 159 8.30 9.93 -7.81
CA ILE A 159 9.24 9.37 -8.79
C ILE A 159 8.95 9.95 -10.17
N MET A 160 7.67 9.93 -10.57
CA MET A 160 7.24 10.49 -11.85
C MET A 160 7.55 11.99 -11.95
N TYR A 161 7.36 12.74 -10.86
CA TYR A 161 7.72 14.16 -10.75
C TYR A 161 9.21 14.38 -11.02
N LEU A 162 10.09 13.62 -10.35
CA LEU A 162 11.54 13.78 -10.50
C LEU A 162 12.02 13.48 -11.93
N LEU A 163 11.38 12.52 -12.60
CA LEU A 163 11.65 12.21 -14.01
C LEU A 163 11.18 13.32 -14.95
N ARG A 164 10.10 14.04 -14.59
CA ARG A 164 9.41 15.02 -15.45
C ARG A 164 9.85 16.48 -15.25
N VAL A 165 10.28 16.87 -14.04
CA VAL A 165 10.44 18.29 -13.63
C VAL A 165 11.37 19.12 -14.53
N ASN A 166 12.46 18.54 -15.03
CA ASN A 166 13.46 19.25 -15.83
C ASN A 166 13.40 18.89 -17.32
N LYS A 167 12.34 18.21 -17.76
CA LYS A 167 12.24 17.69 -19.13
C LYS A 167 11.00 18.24 -19.81
N SER A 168 11.15 18.83 -20.98
CA SER A 168 10.06 19.37 -21.80
C SER A 168 10.16 18.83 -23.22
N GLY A 169 9.03 18.87 -23.95
CA GLY A 169 8.99 18.46 -25.36
C GLY A 169 8.81 16.96 -25.57
N GLY A 170 8.33 16.61 -26.77
CA GLY A 170 8.19 15.22 -27.23
C GLY A 170 7.41 14.32 -26.25
N PHE A 171 8.06 13.22 -25.85
CA PHE A 171 7.51 12.24 -24.89
C PHE A 171 7.13 12.86 -23.54
N TRP A 172 7.87 13.86 -23.03
CA TRP A 172 7.61 14.43 -21.70
C TRP A 172 6.31 15.22 -21.63
N ASN A 173 5.86 15.80 -22.74
CA ASN A 173 4.55 16.46 -22.83
C ASN A 173 3.38 15.47 -22.73
N ARG A 174 3.66 14.17 -22.86
CA ARG A 174 2.67 13.11 -22.64
C ARG A 174 2.41 12.94 -21.13
N LEU A 175 3.38 13.20 -20.27
CA LEU A 175 3.17 13.08 -18.83
C LEU A 175 2.44 14.32 -18.28
N PRO A 176 1.71 14.20 -17.15
CA PRO A 176 1.15 15.35 -16.45
C PRO A 176 2.23 16.37 -16.12
N SER A 177 1.82 17.63 -15.94
CA SER A 177 2.76 18.67 -15.52
C SER A 177 3.34 18.36 -14.15
N ALA A 178 4.52 18.92 -13.88
CA ALA A 178 5.21 18.71 -12.61
C ALA A 178 4.35 19.21 -11.43
N GLU A 179 3.57 20.25 -11.63
CA GLU A 179 2.65 20.82 -10.64
C GLU A 179 1.54 19.84 -10.27
N VAL A 180 0.95 19.16 -11.26
CA VAL A 180 -0.09 18.14 -11.02
C VAL A 180 0.50 16.94 -10.26
N LEU A 181 1.71 16.51 -10.59
CA LEU A 181 2.37 15.39 -9.91
C LEU A 181 2.72 15.71 -8.45
N ASP A 182 3.22 16.93 -8.21
CA ASP A 182 3.49 17.46 -6.87
C ASP A 182 2.19 17.61 -6.05
N GLU A 183 1.08 18.02 -6.67
CA GLU A 183 -0.24 18.07 -6.02
C GLU A 183 -0.76 16.66 -5.67
N ILE A 184 -0.68 15.71 -6.59
CA ILE A 184 -1.08 14.30 -6.35
C ILE A 184 -0.30 13.74 -5.16
N SER A 185 1.02 13.93 -5.12
CA SER A 185 1.86 13.51 -4.00
C SER A 185 1.38 14.13 -2.69
N TYR A 186 1.21 15.46 -2.66
CA TYR A 186 0.76 16.16 -1.47
C TYR A 186 -0.61 15.66 -0.97
N LYS A 187 -1.59 15.51 -1.87
CA LYS A 187 -2.93 15.04 -1.51
C LYS A 187 -2.93 13.59 -1.05
N ALA A 188 -2.07 12.74 -1.61
CA ALA A 188 -1.90 11.37 -1.14
C ALA A 188 -1.30 11.33 0.27
N VAL A 189 -0.27 12.13 0.57
CA VAL A 189 0.27 12.26 1.94
C VAL A 189 -0.79 12.81 2.91
N LEU A 190 -1.61 13.77 2.48
CA LEU A 190 -2.66 14.35 3.30
C LEU A 190 -3.75 13.32 3.68
N ILE A 191 -3.98 12.30 2.85
CA ILE A 191 -4.84 11.16 3.17
C ILE A 191 -4.12 10.17 4.08
N GLY A 192 -2.86 9.82 3.73
CA GLY A 192 -2.10 8.82 4.46
C GLY A 192 -1.78 9.23 5.90
N PHE A 193 -1.30 10.45 6.13
CA PHE A 193 -0.80 10.84 7.45
C PHE A 193 -1.84 10.77 8.60
N PRO A 194 -3.10 11.24 8.42
CA PRO A 194 -4.14 11.01 9.43
C PRO A 194 -4.43 9.52 9.64
N LEU A 195 -4.45 8.71 8.58
CA LEU A 195 -4.66 7.27 8.67
C LEU A 195 -3.50 6.56 9.40
N LEU A 196 -2.25 6.97 9.18
CA LEU A 196 -1.10 6.48 9.94
C LEU A 196 -1.24 6.84 11.42
N THR A 197 -1.64 8.07 11.71
CA THR A 197 -1.84 8.54 13.09
C THR A 197 -2.91 7.70 13.79
N LEU A 198 -4.04 7.45 13.13
CA LEU A 198 -5.06 6.53 13.62
C LEU A 198 -4.53 5.10 13.77
N GLY A 199 -3.70 4.64 12.83
CA GLY A 199 -3.03 3.35 12.89
C GLY A 199 -2.14 3.21 14.12
N ILE A 200 -1.34 4.22 14.45
CA ILE A 200 -0.49 4.21 15.66
C ILE A 200 -1.36 4.21 16.92
N VAL A 201 -2.41 5.05 16.98
CA VAL A 201 -3.31 5.12 18.15
C VAL A 201 -4.06 3.80 18.38
N THR A 202 -4.64 3.24 17.33
CA THR A 202 -5.36 1.95 17.40
C THR A 202 -4.41 0.78 17.63
N GLY A 203 -3.17 0.87 17.12
CA GLY A 203 -2.09 -0.08 17.39
C GLY A 203 -1.68 -0.07 18.86
N ALA A 204 -1.51 1.11 19.46
CA ALA A 204 -1.22 1.25 20.89
C ALA A 204 -2.36 0.70 21.76
N ALA A 205 -3.61 0.92 21.37
CA ALA A 205 -4.75 0.31 22.05
C ALA A 205 -4.70 -1.22 21.99
N TRP A 206 -4.46 -1.79 20.80
CA TRP A 206 -4.29 -3.24 20.63
C TRP A 206 -3.09 -3.79 21.42
N ALA A 207 -1.95 -3.10 21.42
CA ALA A 207 -0.76 -3.42 22.18
C ALA A 207 -1.05 -3.62 23.68
N HIS A 208 -1.82 -2.69 24.27
CA HIS A 208 -2.25 -2.80 25.66
C HIS A 208 -3.10 -4.04 25.91
N TYR A 209 -4.00 -4.41 24.98
CA TYR A 209 -4.77 -5.66 25.09
C TYR A 209 -3.91 -6.91 24.95
N ALA A 210 -2.88 -6.88 24.08
CA ALA A 210 -2.08 -8.05 23.76
C ALA A 210 -0.99 -8.35 24.80
N TRP A 211 -0.30 -7.31 25.32
CA TRP A 211 0.84 -7.46 26.23
C TRP A 211 0.83 -6.49 27.43
N GLY A 212 -0.28 -5.79 27.69
CA GLY A 212 -0.45 -4.97 28.90
C GLY A 212 0.26 -3.61 28.89
N SER A 213 0.87 -3.21 27.76
CA SER A 213 1.50 -1.89 27.59
C SER A 213 1.07 -1.25 26.27
N TYR A 214 0.81 0.05 26.27
CA TYR A 214 0.47 0.81 25.07
C TYR A 214 1.65 1.00 24.11
N TRP A 215 2.88 0.93 24.63
CA TRP A 215 4.11 1.12 23.85
C TRP A 215 5.26 0.43 24.58
N SER A 216 6.05 -0.32 23.84
CA SER A 216 7.16 -1.15 24.32
C SER A 216 8.48 -0.87 23.62
N TRP A 217 8.53 0.14 22.73
CA TRP A 217 9.71 0.47 21.90
C TRP A 217 10.20 -0.70 21.06
N ASP A 218 9.28 -1.57 20.65
CA ASP A 218 9.65 -2.65 19.75
C ASP A 218 10.08 -2.06 18.39
N PRO A 219 10.80 -2.85 17.56
CA PRO A 219 11.25 -2.36 16.27
C PRO A 219 10.11 -1.83 15.38
N LYS A 220 8.92 -2.44 15.37
CA LYS A 220 7.80 -1.92 14.54
C LYS A 220 7.23 -0.63 15.09
N GLU A 221 6.98 -0.54 16.39
CA GLU A 221 6.56 0.71 17.04
C GLU A 221 7.56 1.83 16.74
N THR A 222 8.86 1.58 16.96
CA THR A 222 9.92 2.58 16.74
C THR A 222 9.96 3.05 15.28
N TRP A 223 9.92 2.13 14.31
CA TRP A 223 9.94 2.49 12.89
C TRP A 223 8.65 3.13 12.39
N SER A 224 7.50 2.79 13.00
CA SER A 224 6.23 3.49 12.74
C SER A 224 6.32 4.95 13.19
N LEU A 225 6.97 5.23 14.32
CA LEU A 225 7.18 6.59 14.81
C LEU A 225 8.18 7.36 13.94
N ILE A 226 9.27 6.73 13.48
CA ILE A 226 10.20 7.31 12.50
C ILE A 226 9.45 7.69 11.22
N THR A 227 8.65 6.77 10.68
CA THR A 227 7.82 7.00 9.48
C THR A 227 6.86 8.16 9.70
N TRP A 228 6.21 8.22 10.87
CA TRP A 228 5.33 9.31 11.24
C TRP A 228 6.07 10.65 11.25
N PHE A 229 7.27 10.73 11.85
CA PHE A 229 8.06 11.96 11.87
C PHE A 229 8.51 12.40 10.47
N ILE A 230 8.85 11.47 9.57
CA ILE A 230 9.20 11.82 8.18
C ILE A 230 8.01 12.49 7.47
N TYR A 231 6.81 11.91 7.58
CA TYR A 231 5.62 12.49 6.95
C TYR A 231 5.08 13.73 7.67
N ALA A 232 5.25 13.83 8.99
CA ALA A 232 4.99 15.05 9.74
C ALA A 232 5.93 16.19 9.27
N ALA A 233 7.23 15.90 9.13
CA ALA A 233 8.21 16.85 8.59
C ALA A 233 7.87 17.23 7.14
N TYR A 234 7.40 16.28 6.32
CA TYR A 234 6.91 16.57 4.97
C TYR A 234 5.78 17.58 5.00
N LEU A 235 4.71 17.33 5.76
CA LEU A 235 3.55 18.22 5.82
C LEU A 235 3.90 19.57 6.46
N HIS A 236 4.71 19.56 7.51
CA HIS A 236 5.17 20.77 8.18
C HIS A 236 6.03 21.64 7.25
N ALA A 237 6.99 21.06 6.54
CA ALA A 237 7.80 21.78 5.57
C ALA A 237 6.96 22.30 4.39
N ARG A 238 5.93 21.54 3.99
CA ARG A 238 4.98 21.94 2.95
C ARG A 238 4.17 23.16 3.35
N TYR A 239 3.61 23.14 4.55
CA TYR A 239 2.71 24.18 5.05
C TYR A 239 3.46 25.42 5.52
N MET A 240 4.51 25.25 6.34
CA MET A 240 5.22 26.37 6.97
C MET A 240 6.29 26.99 6.07
N ARG A 241 7.04 26.15 5.33
CA ARG A 241 8.17 26.61 4.52
C ARG A 241 7.88 26.63 3.02
N GLY A 242 6.64 26.30 2.63
CA GLY A 242 6.23 26.26 1.23
C GLY A 242 7.07 25.30 0.38
N TRP A 243 7.66 24.24 0.97
CA TRP A 243 8.53 23.33 0.21
C TRP A 243 7.77 22.69 -0.94
N ARG A 244 8.18 22.97 -2.18
CA ARG A 244 7.59 22.36 -3.38
C ARG A 244 8.59 21.57 -4.21
N GLY A 245 8.07 20.65 -5.00
CA GLY A 245 8.84 19.98 -6.03
C GLY A 245 9.88 19.00 -5.50
N LYS A 246 11.13 19.10 -5.99
CA LYS A 246 12.18 18.09 -5.76
C LYS A 246 12.38 17.74 -4.28
N LYS A 247 12.41 18.73 -3.39
CA LYS A 247 12.61 18.51 -1.94
C LYS A 247 11.48 17.68 -1.33
N ALA A 248 10.24 18.02 -1.67
CA ALA A 248 9.07 17.27 -1.22
C ALA A 248 9.06 15.86 -1.81
N ALA A 249 9.35 15.72 -3.12
CA ALA A 249 9.40 14.44 -3.79
C ALA A 249 10.41 13.47 -3.15
N PHE A 250 11.63 13.93 -2.84
CA PHE A 250 12.62 13.10 -2.14
C PHE A 250 12.15 12.68 -0.75
N LEU A 251 11.56 13.60 0.02
CA LEU A 251 11.07 13.28 1.36
C LEU A 251 9.92 12.28 1.34
N SER A 252 9.04 12.33 0.33
CA SER A 252 7.99 11.32 0.12
C SER A 252 8.57 9.95 -0.23
N ILE A 253 9.64 9.88 -1.03
CA ILE A 253 10.28 8.61 -1.41
C ILE A 253 10.98 8.00 -0.19
N ILE A 254 11.71 8.82 0.59
CA ILE A 254 12.34 8.40 1.85
C ILE A 254 11.28 7.91 2.84
N GLY A 255 10.17 8.62 2.97
CA GLY A 255 9.04 8.20 3.82
C GLY A 255 8.48 6.85 3.41
N PHE A 256 8.34 6.60 2.10
CA PHE A 256 7.83 5.31 1.63
C PHE A 256 8.86 4.18 1.82
N ALA A 257 10.15 4.46 1.67
CA ALA A 257 11.19 3.51 2.03
C ALA A 257 11.13 3.16 3.53
N ALA A 258 10.86 4.12 4.41
CA ALA A 258 10.63 3.88 5.83
C ALA A 258 9.36 3.05 6.09
N VAL A 259 8.28 3.24 5.32
CA VAL A 259 7.08 2.38 5.36
C VAL A 259 7.43 0.92 5.02
N ILE A 260 8.15 0.71 3.92
CA ILE A 260 8.58 -0.64 3.52
C ILE A 260 9.50 -1.25 4.57
N PHE A 261 10.42 -0.48 5.15
CA PHE A 261 11.27 -0.98 6.23
C PHE A 261 10.46 -1.33 7.49
N THR A 262 9.54 -0.45 7.92
CA THR A 262 8.65 -0.67 9.08
C THR A 262 7.85 -1.97 8.92
N TYR A 263 7.32 -2.19 7.72
CA TYR A 263 6.47 -3.34 7.43
C TYR A 263 7.26 -4.61 7.11
N LEU A 264 8.11 -4.60 6.09
CA LEU A 264 8.86 -5.77 5.62
C LEU A 264 10.20 -5.94 6.30
N GLY A 265 10.97 -4.85 6.43
CA GLY A 265 12.31 -4.88 7.03
C GLY A 265 12.27 -5.43 8.45
N VAL A 266 11.38 -4.91 9.28
CA VAL A 266 11.23 -5.44 10.64
C VAL A 266 10.73 -6.88 10.63
N ASN A 267 9.67 -7.21 9.86
CA ASN A 267 9.14 -8.58 9.85
C ASN A 267 10.15 -9.66 9.40
N LEU A 268 11.08 -9.34 8.49
CA LEU A 268 11.95 -10.33 7.87
C LEU A 268 13.40 -10.31 8.39
N ILE A 269 13.84 -9.18 8.94
CA ILE A 269 15.26 -8.96 9.30
C ILE A 269 15.44 -8.85 10.81
N ILE A 270 14.43 -8.37 11.56
CA ILE A 270 14.57 -8.04 12.98
C ILE A 270 13.49 -8.77 13.79
N SER A 271 13.87 -9.62 14.73
CA SER A 271 12.92 -10.25 15.64
C SER A 271 12.28 -9.22 16.60
N GLY A 272 10.98 -9.36 16.86
CA GLY A 272 10.24 -8.48 17.77
C GLY A 272 8.84 -8.99 18.09
N LEU A 273 8.13 -8.32 19.01
CA LEU A 273 6.78 -8.69 19.49
C LEU A 273 5.74 -8.81 18.36
N HIS A 274 6.01 -8.18 17.22
CA HIS A 274 5.15 -8.18 16.04
C HIS A 274 5.60 -9.16 14.94
N SER A 275 6.55 -10.05 15.20
CA SER A 275 6.97 -11.05 14.22
C SER A 275 5.88 -12.12 14.07
N TYR A 276 4.90 -11.83 13.21
CA TYR A 276 3.89 -12.82 12.77
C TYR A 276 4.26 -13.43 11.41
N ALA A 277 5.49 -13.21 10.95
CA ALA A 277 6.13 -13.90 9.84
C ALA A 277 6.51 -15.32 10.26
#